data_AF-A0A525C4D9-F1
#
_entry.id   AF-A0A525C4D9-F1
#
_cell.length_a   1.000
_cell.length_b   1.000
_cell.length_c   1.000
_cell.angle_alpha   90.00
_cell.angle_beta   90.00
_cell.angle_gamma   90.00
#
_symmetry.space_group_name_H-M   'P 1'
#
loop_
_entity.id
_entity.type
_entity.pdbx_description
1 polymer ?
#
loop_
_entity_poly.entity_id
_entity_poly.type
_entity_poly.pdbx_seq_one_letter_code
_entity_poly.pdbx_strand_id
1 'polypeptide(L)'
;MRVSVGLGKDGAEERLAKRGVSRRDFMKFCTAVAVAMGMGPAFAPKVAEALTSGARPSVVYLHLAECTGCSEAVLRTMDPYIDALILDTISLDYHETLMAGAGDAVERALEHAIEGEFVCVVEGGVPMIEDGAWGKVSGKTMLSIIEHVVPKAAATICMGTCASYGGVQKAAPNPSQAVSVSEALGGITTVNIPGCPPNPINFVGAVVYYLTNNGGIPPLDSYNRPELFYGEAVHDNCPRLEKFENGEFATSFASEEAKNGACLYELGCKGPDTFNNCPKVLFNDTTFPIIAGHPCIGCSEPDFWDNMSPFYEM
;
A
#
# COMPACT_ATOMS: atom_id res chain seq x y z
N MET A 1 -10.36 -6.01 20.88
CA MET A 1 -9.34 -4.99 20.61
C MET A 1 -10.09 -3.77 20.09
N ARG A 2 -9.96 -2.62 20.76
CA ARG A 2 -10.69 -1.38 20.46
C ARG A 2 -9.65 -0.26 20.50
N VAL A 3 -8.86 -0.13 19.46
CA VAL A 3 -7.83 0.91 19.39
C VAL A 3 -8.50 2.10 18.72
N SER A 4 -8.97 3.04 19.53
CA SER A 4 -9.42 4.31 18.99
C SER A 4 -8.99 5.43 19.91
N VAL A 5 -8.39 6.46 19.37
CA VAL A 5 -7.97 7.76 19.89
C VAL A 5 -8.78 8.79 19.09
N GLY A 6 -10.06 8.96 19.43
CA GLY A 6 -10.92 9.82 18.64
C GLY A 6 -10.41 11.27 18.45
N LEU A 7 -10.65 11.79 17.24
CA LEU A 7 -10.98 13.19 16.86
C LEU A 7 -9.99 14.31 17.25
N GLY A 8 -8.67 14.09 17.24
CA GLY A 8 -7.70 15.20 17.40
C GLY A 8 -7.88 16.04 18.68
N LYS A 9 -8.49 15.47 19.72
CA LYS A 9 -8.70 16.14 21.01
C LYS A 9 -7.45 16.07 21.88
N ASP A 10 -7.35 16.92 22.89
CA ASP A 10 -6.26 16.85 23.88
C ASP A 10 -6.32 15.57 24.73
N GLY A 11 -5.15 15.08 25.17
CA GLY A 11 -5.04 13.91 26.05
C GLY A 11 -5.16 12.56 25.33
N ALA A 12 -4.45 12.37 24.21
CA ALA A 12 -4.47 11.15 23.39
C ALA A 12 -4.20 9.88 24.22
N GLU A 13 -3.19 9.91 25.10
CA GLU A 13 -2.85 8.80 25.99
C GLU A 13 -3.98 8.46 26.98
N GLU A 14 -4.66 9.46 27.55
CA GLU A 14 -5.78 9.25 28.46
C GLU A 14 -7.01 8.69 27.73
N ARG A 15 -7.21 9.05 26.47
CA ARG A 15 -8.28 8.48 25.63
C ARG A 15 -8.00 7.03 25.25
N LEU A 16 -6.76 6.72 24.89
CA LEU A 16 -6.27 5.36 24.67
C LEU A 16 -6.51 4.49 25.90
N ALA A 17 -6.10 4.98 27.07
CA ALA A 17 -6.28 4.30 28.35
C ALA A 17 -7.78 4.05 28.65
N LYS A 18 -8.65 5.06 28.46
CA LYS A 18 -10.11 4.93 28.64
C LYS A 18 -10.77 3.91 27.70
N ARG A 19 -10.13 3.58 26.59
CA ARG A 19 -10.63 2.63 25.59
C ARG A 19 -9.96 1.25 25.68
N GLY A 20 -9.11 1.06 26.68
CA GLY A 20 -8.47 -0.22 26.98
C GLY A 20 -7.16 -0.47 26.23
N VAL A 21 -6.59 0.55 25.58
CA VAL A 21 -5.25 0.46 24.99
C VAL A 21 -4.24 0.87 26.04
N SER A 22 -3.38 -0.07 26.43
CA SER A 22 -2.29 0.25 27.36
C SER A 22 -1.20 1.04 26.64
N ARG A 23 -0.50 1.92 27.36
CA ARG A 23 0.69 2.61 26.83
C ARG A 23 1.72 1.63 26.25
N ARG A 24 1.80 0.42 26.82
CA ARG A 24 2.71 -0.63 26.34
C ARG A 24 2.32 -1.12 24.95
N ASP A 25 1.04 -1.37 24.70
CA ASP A 25 0.57 -1.90 23.42
C ASP A 25 0.70 -0.84 22.31
N PHE A 26 0.39 0.42 22.63
CA PHE A 26 0.62 1.54 21.71
C PHE A 26 2.11 1.68 21.33
N MET A 27 3.03 1.55 22.29
CA MET A 27 4.46 1.61 22.01
C MET A 27 4.99 0.41 21.22
N LYS A 28 4.40 -0.79 21.38
CA LYS A 28 4.73 -1.95 20.52
C LYS A 28 4.35 -1.68 19.08
N PHE A 29 3.19 -1.08 18.85
CA PHE A 29 2.76 -0.67 17.52
C PHE A 29 3.75 0.33 16.89
N CYS A 30 4.05 1.40 17.62
CA CYS A 30 5.00 2.41 17.13
C CYS A 30 6.38 1.80 16.84
N THR A 31 6.76 0.75 17.58
CA THR A 31 7.95 -0.05 17.32
C THR A 31 7.82 -0.87 16.03
N ALA A 32 6.70 -1.53 15.79
CA ALA A 32 6.47 -2.31 14.57
C ALA A 32 6.56 -1.43 13.32
N VAL A 33 5.94 -0.24 13.34
CA VAL A 33 6.05 0.75 12.26
C VAL A 33 7.49 1.20 12.08
N ALA A 34 8.17 1.59 13.15
CA ALA A 34 9.56 2.02 13.10
C ALA A 34 10.49 0.93 12.53
N VAL A 35 10.24 -0.35 12.86
CA VAL A 35 10.97 -1.49 12.34
C VAL A 35 10.64 -1.74 10.87
N ALA A 36 9.37 -1.69 10.47
CA ALA A 36 8.96 -1.78 9.07
C ALA A 36 9.58 -0.66 8.22
N MET A 37 9.84 0.50 8.83
CA MET A 37 10.55 1.62 8.21
C MET A 37 12.08 1.50 8.23
N GLY A 38 12.65 0.41 8.76
CA GLY A 38 14.10 0.24 8.91
C GLY A 38 14.76 1.19 9.92
N MET A 39 13.98 1.94 10.70
CA MET A 39 14.49 2.93 11.68
C MET A 39 14.77 2.33 13.06
N GLY A 40 14.38 1.07 13.26
CA GLY A 40 14.61 0.31 14.49
C GLY A 40 13.72 0.75 15.67
N PRO A 41 13.71 -0.02 16.78
CA PRO A 41 12.79 0.22 17.90
C PRO A 41 12.95 1.57 18.59
N ALA A 42 14.14 2.18 18.51
CA ALA A 42 14.42 3.47 19.13
C ALA A 42 13.63 4.63 18.51
N PHE A 43 13.11 4.47 17.29
CA PHE A 43 12.30 5.49 16.62
C PHE A 43 10.82 5.44 17.05
N ALA A 44 10.40 4.43 17.82
CA ALA A 44 9.01 4.27 18.28
C ALA A 44 8.43 5.51 18.99
N PRO A 45 9.16 6.27 19.84
CA PRO A 45 8.60 7.49 20.45
C PRO A 45 8.26 8.59 19.43
N LYS A 46 9.03 8.71 18.35
CA LYS A 46 8.74 9.68 17.27
C LYS A 46 7.52 9.29 16.47
N VAL A 47 7.35 7.99 16.21
CA VAL A 47 6.13 7.45 15.62
C VAL A 47 4.94 7.72 16.53
N ALA A 48 5.06 7.47 17.84
CA ALA A 48 4.02 7.75 18.82
C ALA A 48 3.60 9.23 18.84
N GLU A 49 4.56 10.15 18.82
CA GLU A 49 4.32 11.59 18.77
C GLU A 49 3.56 12.00 17.50
N ALA A 50 4.00 11.53 16.33
CA ALA A 50 3.32 11.81 15.07
C ALA A 50 1.86 11.33 15.07
N LEU A 51 1.64 10.10 15.54
CA LEU A 51 0.32 9.46 15.63
C LEU A 51 -0.60 10.07 16.71
N THR A 52 -0.06 10.88 17.64
CA THR A 52 -0.83 11.51 18.73
C THR A 52 -0.89 13.03 18.62
N SER A 53 -0.34 13.60 17.54
CA SER A 53 -0.40 15.04 17.27
C SER A 53 -1.83 15.54 17.10
N GLY A 54 -2.10 16.79 17.51
CA GLY A 54 -3.47 17.33 17.59
C GLY A 54 -4.18 17.55 16.25
N ALA A 55 -3.43 17.64 15.14
CA ALA A 55 -3.97 17.80 13.79
C ALA A 55 -3.72 16.53 12.98
N ARG A 56 -4.78 15.80 12.64
CA ARG A 56 -4.70 14.62 11.77
C ARG A 56 -4.61 15.08 10.31
N PRO A 57 -3.63 14.59 9.51
CA PRO A 57 -3.55 14.95 8.09
C PRO A 57 -4.82 14.55 7.37
N SER A 58 -5.32 15.44 6.52
CA SER A 58 -6.38 15.12 5.58
C SER A 58 -5.87 14.12 4.55
N VAL A 59 -6.67 13.08 4.31
CA VAL A 59 -6.42 12.06 3.30
C VAL A 59 -7.65 11.99 2.39
N VAL A 60 -7.41 12.19 1.10
CA VAL A 60 -8.38 12.01 0.02
C VAL A 60 -8.01 10.74 -0.74
N TYR A 61 -8.83 9.70 -0.63
CA TYR A 61 -8.62 8.40 -1.25
C TYR A 61 -9.53 8.23 -2.47
N LEU A 62 -8.94 8.26 -3.67
CA LEU A 62 -9.63 8.16 -4.95
C LEU A 62 -9.58 6.74 -5.52
N HIS A 63 -10.69 6.30 -6.11
CA HIS A 63 -10.78 5.03 -6.85
C HIS A 63 -10.88 5.29 -8.35
N LEU A 64 -10.02 4.63 -9.13
CA LEU A 64 -10.00 4.69 -10.60
C LEU A 64 -10.30 3.30 -11.19
N ALA A 65 -9.51 2.79 -12.15
CA ALA A 65 -9.67 1.42 -12.64
C ALA A 65 -9.07 0.42 -11.65
N GLU A 66 -9.91 -0.13 -10.77
CA GLU A 66 -9.51 -0.89 -9.60
C GLU A 66 -10.38 -2.13 -9.34
N CYS A 67 -10.01 -2.91 -8.32
CA CYS A 67 -10.72 -4.11 -7.87
C CYS A 67 -11.03 -4.09 -6.35
N THR A 68 -10.76 -2.97 -5.70
CA THR A 68 -10.94 -2.66 -4.27
C THR A 68 -10.06 -3.50 -3.33
N GLY A 69 -9.16 -4.31 -3.89
CA GLY A 69 -8.24 -5.13 -3.15
C GLY A 69 -7.28 -4.32 -2.27
N CYS A 70 -6.94 -3.07 -2.64
CA CYS A 70 -6.02 -2.27 -1.84
C CYS A 70 -6.73 -1.63 -0.65
N SER A 71 -7.94 -1.08 -0.83
CA SER A 71 -8.79 -0.68 0.31
C SER A 71 -9.08 -1.85 1.24
N GLU A 72 -9.37 -3.03 0.69
CA GLU A 72 -9.52 -4.26 1.47
C GLU A 72 -8.23 -4.63 2.23
N ALA A 73 -7.04 -4.42 1.65
CA ALA A 73 -5.78 -4.61 2.37
C ALA A 73 -5.61 -3.59 3.51
N VAL A 74 -5.96 -2.32 3.29
CA VAL A 74 -5.95 -1.28 4.33
C VAL A 74 -6.93 -1.63 5.47
N LEU A 75 -8.08 -2.22 5.17
CA LEU A 75 -9.01 -2.72 6.19
C LEU A 75 -8.45 -3.89 7.02
N ARG A 76 -7.36 -4.52 6.57
CA ARG A 76 -6.66 -5.64 7.22
C ARG A 76 -5.42 -5.20 7.99
N THR A 77 -5.21 -3.89 8.20
CA THR A 77 -4.19 -3.43 9.14
C THR A 77 -4.46 -4.03 10.54
N MET A 78 -3.45 -4.58 11.21
CA MET A 78 -3.62 -5.22 12.53
C MET A 78 -3.05 -4.35 13.66
N ASP A 79 -1.87 -3.79 13.45
CA ASP A 79 -1.21 -2.85 14.35
C ASP A 79 -0.72 -1.65 13.51
N PRO A 80 -1.53 -0.56 13.40
CA PRO A 80 -2.78 -0.34 14.12
C PRO A 80 -3.94 -0.98 13.36
N TYR A 81 -5.07 -1.24 14.02
CA TYR A 81 -6.30 -1.51 13.29
C TYR A 81 -6.77 -0.27 12.51
N ILE A 82 -7.64 -0.51 11.53
CA ILE A 82 -8.18 0.54 10.69
C ILE A 82 -8.97 1.60 11.48
N ASP A 83 -9.60 1.21 12.61
CA ASP A 83 -10.29 2.15 13.49
C ASP A 83 -9.31 3.17 14.08
N ALA A 84 -8.15 2.74 14.55
CA ALA A 84 -7.09 3.64 15.00
C ALA A 84 -6.53 4.49 13.86
N LEU A 85 -6.27 3.91 12.68
CA LEU A 85 -5.76 4.69 11.56
C LEU A 85 -6.71 5.86 11.22
N ILE A 86 -8.01 5.58 11.04
CA ILE A 86 -9.00 6.58 10.60
C ILE A 86 -9.46 7.51 11.74
N LEU A 87 -9.54 7.05 12.98
CA LEU A 87 -10.05 7.87 14.08
C LEU A 87 -8.94 8.72 14.74
N ASP A 88 -7.68 8.34 14.56
CA ASP A 88 -6.57 8.79 15.41
C ASP A 88 -5.42 9.38 14.62
N THR A 89 -5.07 8.74 13.51
CA THR A 89 -3.83 9.02 12.79
C THR A 89 -4.06 9.99 11.64
N ILE A 90 -5.06 9.69 10.81
CA ILE A 90 -5.44 10.50 9.66
C ILE A 90 -6.89 10.96 9.77
N SER A 91 -7.24 12.00 9.03
CA SER A 91 -8.62 12.32 8.70
C SER A 91 -8.90 11.79 7.30
N LEU A 92 -9.56 10.63 7.21
CA LEU A 92 -9.97 10.08 5.92
C LEU A 92 -11.23 10.82 5.45
N ASP A 93 -11.02 11.96 4.80
CA ASP A 93 -12.08 12.92 4.48
C ASP A 93 -12.86 12.52 3.22
N TYR A 94 -12.28 11.69 2.37
CA TYR A 94 -12.94 11.11 1.21
C TYR A 94 -12.45 9.67 0.97
N HIS A 95 -13.39 8.73 0.88
CA HIS A 95 -13.14 7.33 0.49
C HIS A 95 -14.48 6.66 0.15
N GLU A 96 -14.71 6.34 -1.13
CA GLU A 96 -16.04 5.92 -1.62
C GLU A 96 -16.55 4.61 -1.00
N THR A 97 -15.65 3.67 -0.68
CA THR A 97 -16.02 2.40 0.01
C THR A 97 -16.47 2.59 1.46
N LEU A 98 -15.94 3.57 2.18
CA LEU A 98 -16.10 3.69 3.65
C LEU A 98 -16.99 4.85 4.09
N MET A 99 -17.18 5.85 3.23
CA MET A 99 -17.91 7.06 3.60
C MET A 99 -19.42 6.81 3.73
N ALA A 100 -20.05 7.57 4.64
CA ALA A 100 -21.50 7.46 4.86
C ALA A 100 -22.36 8.16 3.80
N GLY A 101 -21.79 9.15 3.09
CA GLY A 101 -22.51 9.94 2.09
C GLY A 101 -22.58 9.25 0.72
N ALA A 102 -23.46 9.74 -0.16
CA ALA A 102 -23.53 9.36 -1.57
C ALA A 102 -23.96 10.53 -2.47
N GLY A 103 -23.77 10.41 -3.79
CA GLY A 103 -24.21 11.39 -4.78
C GLY A 103 -23.60 12.79 -4.58
N ASP A 104 -24.38 13.84 -4.83
CA ASP A 104 -23.90 15.23 -4.76
C ASP A 104 -23.29 15.61 -3.40
N ALA A 105 -23.68 14.93 -2.32
CA ALA A 105 -23.11 15.17 -1.00
C ALA A 105 -21.63 14.78 -0.94
N VAL A 106 -21.22 13.70 -1.62
CA VAL A 106 -19.82 13.26 -1.64
C VAL A 106 -18.99 14.09 -2.60
N GLU A 107 -19.56 14.53 -3.72
CA GLU A 107 -18.90 15.48 -4.62
C GLU A 107 -18.56 16.78 -3.89
N ARG A 108 -19.48 17.31 -3.09
CA ARG A 108 -19.20 18.49 -2.24
C ARG A 108 -18.17 18.22 -1.16
N ALA A 109 -18.17 17.02 -0.56
CA ALA A 109 -17.19 16.64 0.44
C ALA A 109 -15.78 16.56 -0.15
N LEU A 110 -15.64 16.01 -1.36
CA LEU A 110 -14.38 16.00 -2.11
C LEU A 110 -13.89 17.42 -2.38
N GLU A 111 -14.73 18.28 -2.96
CA GLU A 111 -14.34 19.66 -3.26
C GLU A 111 -13.91 20.43 -1.99
N HIS A 112 -14.61 20.22 -0.87
CA HIS A 112 -14.22 20.83 0.40
C HIS A 112 -12.90 20.28 0.95
N ALA A 113 -12.66 18.96 0.86
CA ALA A 113 -11.43 18.36 1.34
C ALA A 113 -10.19 18.88 0.60
N ILE A 114 -10.32 19.14 -0.71
CA ILE A 114 -9.21 19.61 -1.55
C ILE A 114 -8.96 21.13 -1.50
N GLU A 115 -9.74 21.89 -0.72
CA GLU A 115 -9.46 23.30 -0.41
C GLU A 115 -8.33 23.45 0.62
N GLY A 116 -8.12 22.43 1.45
CA GLY A 116 -7.10 22.40 2.49
C GLY A 116 -5.78 21.75 2.06
N GLU A 117 -4.87 21.57 3.01
CA GLU A 117 -3.69 20.72 2.82
C GLU A 117 -4.07 19.25 3.03
N PHE A 118 -3.78 18.40 2.03
CA PHE A 118 -4.14 16.98 2.07
C PHE A 118 -3.12 16.10 1.35
N VAL A 119 -3.10 14.83 1.71
CA VAL A 119 -2.41 13.76 0.96
C VAL A 119 -3.44 13.07 0.07
N CYS A 120 -3.14 12.96 -1.23
CA CYS A 120 -3.96 12.19 -2.15
C CYS A 120 -3.47 10.75 -2.18
N VAL A 121 -4.36 9.80 -1.97
CA VAL A 121 -4.11 8.38 -2.20
C VAL A 121 -4.94 7.97 -3.40
N VAL A 122 -4.32 7.30 -4.37
CA VAL A 122 -4.99 6.83 -5.57
C VAL A 122 -4.90 5.30 -5.63
N GLU A 123 -6.05 4.65 -5.72
CA GLU A 123 -6.18 3.22 -6.01
C GLU A 123 -6.71 3.03 -7.44
N GLY A 124 -6.02 2.21 -8.22
CA GLY A 124 -6.41 1.91 -9.59
C GLY A 124 -5.62 2.66 -10.66
N GLY A 125 -5.59 2.09 -11.87
CA GLY A 125 -4.97 2.71 -13.03
C GLY A 125 -5.90 3.71 -13.71
N VAL A 126 -5.38 4.44 -14.70
CA VAL A 126 -6.12 5.48 -15.41
C VAL A 126 -6.45 5.01 -16.82
N PRO A 127 -7.71 4.72 -17.17
CA PRO A 127 -8.08 4.35 -18.54
C PRO A 127 -7.98 5.60 -19.43
N MET A 128 -7.16 5.56 -20.49
CA MET A 128 -6.94 6.71 -21.39
C MET A 128 -7.73 6.62 -22.70
N ILE A 129 -8.33 5.47 -23.00
CA ILE A 129 -9.09 5.27 -24.24
C ILE A 129 -10.23 6.29 -24.37
N GLU A 130 -10.39 6.85 -25.57
CA GLU A 130 -11.44 7.84 -25.88
C GLU A 130 -11.45 9.00 -24.88
N ASP A 131 -10.28 9.59 -24.60
CA ASP A 131 -10.10 10.69 -23.63
C ASP A 131 -10.62 10.33 -22.22
N GLY A 132 -10.46 9.06 -21.84
CA GLY A 132 -10.85 8.51 -20.54
C GLY A 132 -12.35 8.18 -20.42
N ALA A 133 -13.08 8.08 -21.53
CA ALA A 133 -14.52 7.86 -21.51
C ALA A 133 -14.96 6.54 -20.85
N TRP A 134 -14.07 5.54 -20.77
CA TRP A 134 -14.37 4.21 -20.21
C TRP A 134 -14.39 4.16 -18.69
N GLY A 135 -13.85 5.17 -18.00
CA GLY A 135 -13.87 5.27 -16.54
C GLY A 135 -14.50 6.59 -16.11
N LYS A 136 -15.72 6.57 -15.58
CA LYS A 136 -16.42 7.77 -15.13
C LYS A 136 -17.02 7.62 -13.75
N VAL A 137 -16.83 8.65 -12.92
CA VAL A 137 -17.48 8.81 -11.62
C VAL A 137 -18.21 10.15 -11.65
N SER A 138 -19.49 10.15 -11.27
CA SER A 138 -20.33 11.36 -11.33
C SER A 138 -20.32 12.07 -12.70
N GLY A 139 -20.23 11.29 -13.78
CA GLY A 139 -20.16 11.80 -15.17
C GLY A 139 -18.83 12.44 -15.58
N LYS A 140 -17.85 12.58 -14.68
CA LYS A 140 -16.49 13.05 -14.94
C LYS A 140 -15.58 11.86 -15.26
N THR A 141 -14.63 12.01 -16.19
CA THR A 141 -13.67 10.94 -16.46
C THR A 141 -12.71 10.80 -15.28
N MET A 142 -12.26 9.58 -14.98
CA MET A 142 -11.24 9.29 -13.98
C MET A 142 -9.98 10.14 -14.21
N LEU A 143 -9.59 10.35 -15.47
CA LEU A 143 -8.54 11.28 -15.87
C LEU A 143 -8.82 12.71 -15.39
N SER A 144 -9.99 13.28 -15.70
CA SER A 144 -10.35 14.64 -15.29
C SER A 144 -10.40 14.82 -13.76
N ILE A 145 -10.75 13.75 -13.02
CA ILE A 145 -10.78 13.77 -11.56
C ILE A 145 -9.35 13.89 -11.02
N ILE A 146 -8.41 13.08 -11.50
CA ILE A 146 -7.01 13.18 -11.04
C ILE A 146 -6.33 14.47 -11.50
N GLU A 147 -6.63 14.97 -12.70
CA GLU A 147 -6.13 16.28 -13.18
C GLU A 147 -6.59 17.44 -12.28
N HIS A 148 -7.77 17.34 -11.66
CA HIS A 148 -8.30 18.35 -10.76
C HIS A 148 -7.80 18.22 -9.31
N VAL A 149 -7.58 17.00 -8.83
CA VAL A 149 -7.27 16.72 -7.41
C VAL A 149 -5.76 16.63 -7.17
N VAL A 150 -5.03 15.84 -7.97
CA VAL A 150 -3.62 15.51 -7.72
C VAL A 150 -2.70 16.74 -7.68
N PRO A 151 -2.83 17.74 -8.58
CA PRO A 151 -1.97 18.93 -8.54
C PRO A 151 -2.10 19.81 -7.28
N LYS A 152 -3.16 19.62 -6.48
CA LYS A 152 -3.40 20.35 -5.23
C LYS A 152 -2.90 19.60 -4.00
N ALA A 153 -2.60 18.31 -4.15
CA ALA A 153 -2.18 17.47 -3.04
C ALA A 153 -0.75 17.80 -2.61
N ALA A 154 -0.50 17.78 -1.30
CA ALA A 154 0.85 17.96 -0.77
C ALA A 154 1.78 16.79 -1.13
N ALA A 155 1.21 15.58 -1.23
CA ALA A 155 1.85 14.39 -1.77
C ALA A 155 0.80 13.47 -2.41
N THR A 156 1.22 12.67 -3.39
CA THR A 156 0.37 11.66 -4.04
C THR A 156 0.96 10.27 -3.82
N ILE A 157 0.20 9.41 -3.13
CA ILE A 157 0.54 8.02 -2.88
C ILE A 157 -0.25 7.15 -3.87
N CYS A 158 0.45 6.39 -4.70
CA CYS A 158 -0.15 5.38 -5.57
C CYS A 158 -0.24 4.06 -4.81
N MET A 159 -1.46 3.69 -4.43
CA MET A 159 -1.72 2.47 -3.67
C MET A 159 -1.99 1.30 -4.62
N GLY A 160 -1.11 0.31 -4.59
CA GLY A 160 -1.19 -0.88 -5.44
C GLY A 160 -0.53 -0.73 -6.81
N THR A 161 -0.30 -1.88 -7.44
CA THR A 161 0.35 -1.98 -8.76
C THR A 161 -0.46 -1.31 -9.87
N CYS A 162 -1.79 -1.26 -9.73
CA CYS A 162 -2.67 -0.57 -10.66
C CYS A 162 -2.36 0.93 -10.75
N ALA A 163 -2.34 1.64 -9.62
CA ALA A 163 -2.02 3.07 -9.61
C ALA A 163 -0.54 3.34 -9.93
N SER A 164 0.35 2.49 -9.39
CA SER A 164 1.80 2.67 -9.54
C SER A 164 2.26 2.47 -10.99
N TYR A 165 1.79 1.42 -11.67
CA TYR A 165 2.33 0.98 -12.96
C TYR A 165 1.28 0.64 -14.03
N GLY A 166 -0.01 0.71 -13.71
CA GLY A 166 -1.13 0.39 -14.61
C GLY A 166 -1.78 -0.97 -14.34
N GLY A 167 -1.08 -1.90 -13.70
CA GLY A 167 -1.66 -3.16 -13.19
C GLY A 167 -2.27 -4.08 -14.24
N VAL A 168 -3.27 -4.87 -13.82
CA VAL A 168 -3.84 -5.95 -14.66
C VAL A 168 -4.56 -5.42 -15.90
N GLN A 169 -5.23 -4.28 -15.80
CA GLN A 169 -5.91 -3.65 -16.92
C GLN A 169 -4.95 -3.09 -17.99
N LYS A 170 -3.68 -2.83 -17.63
CA LYS A 170 -2.62 -2.43 -18.57
C LYS A 170 -1.98 -3.63 -19.28
N ALA A 171 -2.10 -4.84 -18.72
CA ALA A 171 -1.54 -6.04 -19.33
C ALA A 171 -2.04 -6.22 -20.77
N ALA A 172 -1.23 -6.85 -21.62
CA ALA A 172 -1.57 -7.04 -23.03
C ALA A 172 -2.97 -7.72 -23.19
N PRO A 173 -3.85 -7.21 -24.07
CA PRO A 173 -3.62 -6.18 -25.09
C PRO A 173 -3.96 -4.72 -24.66
N ASN A 174 -4.15 -4.46 -23.36
CA ASN A 174 -4.52 -3.15 -22.81
C ASN A 174 -5.73 -2.47 -23.50
N PRO A 175 -6.93 -3.09 -23.46
CA PRO A 175 -8.09 -2.61 -24.23
C PRO A 175 -8.58 -1.23 -23.79
N SER A 176 -8.37 -0.84 -22.53
CA SER A 176 -8.76 0.47 -22.00
C SER A 176 -7.66 1.53 -22.11
N GLN A 177 -6.51 1.17 -22.69
CA GLN A 177 -5.29 2.01 -22.71
C GLN A 177 -4.98 2.53 -21.29
N ALA A 178 -5.10 1.65 -20.30
CA ALA A 178 -4.83 1.97 -18.92
C ALA A 178 -3.34 2.25 -18.71
N VAL A 179 -3.05 3.28 -17.93
CA VAL A 179 -1.69 3.71 -17.58
C VAL A 179 -1.59 3.97 -16.06
N SER A 180 -0.38 4.23 -15.57
CA SER A 180 -0.17 4.66 -14.18
C SER A 180 -0.65 6.10 -13.95
N VAL A 181 -0.82 6.48 -12.68
CA VAL A 181 -1.16 7.87 -12.32
C VAL A 181 -0.08 8.85 -12.77
N SER A 182 1.19 8.47 -12.60
CA SER A 182 2.33 9.28 -13.04
C SER A 182 2.29 9.51 -14.55
N GLU A 183 2.09 8.47 -15.36
CA GLU A 183 2.04 8.56 -16.83
C GLU A 183 0.85 9.40 -17.30
N ALA A 184 -0.34 9.19 -16.74
CA ALA A 184 -1.55 9.95 -17.07
C ALA A 184 -1.39 11.46 -16.83
N LEU A 185 -0.59 11.85 -15.83
CA LEU A 185 -0.36 13.24 -15.44
C LEU A 185 0.96 13.81 -16.00
N GLY A 186 1.52 13.19 -17.05
CA GLY A 186 2.70 13.72 -17.75
C GLY A 186 4.04 13.46 -17.04
N GLY A 187 4.12 12.38 -16.25
CA GLY A 187 5.35 11.92 -15.60
C GLY A 187 5.66 12.58 -14.26
N ILE A 188 4.64 13.02 -13.52
CA ILE A 188 4.85 13.56 -12.17
C ILE A 188 5.45 12.51 -11.23
N THR A 189 6.20 12.94 -10.23
CA THR A 189 6.67 12.06 -9.16
C THR A 189 5.52 11.68 -8.24
N THR A 190 5.32 10.37 -8.03
CA THR A 190 4.35 9.80 -7.10
C THR A 190 5.07 8.91 -6.09
N VAL A 191 4.55 8.75 -4.88
CA VAL A 191 5.06 7.74 -3.93
C VAL A 191 4.37 6.42 -4.24
N ASN A 192 5.09 5.47 -4.83
CA ASN A 192 4.51 4.20 -5.26
C ASN A 192 4.58 3.14 -4.16
N ILE A 193 3.43 2.61 -3.76
CA ILE A 193 3.29 1.48 -2.83
C ILE A 193 2.73 0.29 -3.62
N PRO A 194 3.53 -0.37 -4.48
CA PRO A 194 3.05 -1.46 -5.32
C PRO A 194 2.87 -2.78 -4.56
N GLY A 195 2.17 -3.70 -5.22
CA GLY A 195 1.66 -4.95 -4.68
C GLY A 195 0.20 -5.14 -5.10
N CYS A 196 -0.26 -6.39 -5.20
CA CYS A 196 -1.60 -6.71 -5.68
C CYS A 196 -2.36 -7.64 -4.70
N PRO A 197 -2.76 -7.14 -3.51
CA PRO A 197 -2.54 -5.79 -3.00
C PRO A 197 -1.21 -5.64 -2.23
N PRO A 198 -0.77 -4.41 -1.90
CA PRO A 198 0.39 -4.18 -1.04
C PRO A 198 0.13 -4.62 0.41
N ASN A 199 1.19 -4.83 1.19
CA ASN A 199 1.01 -4.95 2.63
C ASN A 199 0.55 -3.59 3.21
N PRO A 200 -0.53 -3.55 4.00
CA PRO A 200 -1.05 -2.31 4.59
C PRO A 200 -0.04 -1.52 5.44
N ILE A 201 0.94 -2.18 6.06
CA ILE A 201 1.96 -1.51 6.88
C ILE A 201 2.82 -0.54 6.05
N ASN A 202 2.97 -0.79 4.75
CA ASN A 202 3.75 0.06 3.86
C ASN A 202 3.05 1.40 3.63
N PHE A 203 1.71 1.36 3.50
CA PHE A 203 0.90 2.58 3.45
C PHE A 203 0.97 3.36 4.77
N VAL A 204 0.76 2.68 5.90
CA VAL A 204 0.83 3.31 7.24
C VAL A 204 2.20 3.95 7.47
N GLY A 205 3.29 3.24 7.13
CA GLY A 205 4.64 3.76 7.28
C GLY A 205 4.94 4.94 6.36
N ALA A 206 4.40 4.98 5.13
CA ALA A 206 4.51 6.15 4.25
C ALA A 206 3.80 7.39 4.84
N VAL A 207 2.61 7.21 5.41
CA VAL A 207 1.87 8.29 6.10
C VAL A 207 2.62 8.76 7.35
N VAL A 208 3.13 7.84 8.16
CA VAL A 208 3.93 8.17 9.36
C VAL A 208 5.22 8.89 8.98
N TYR A 209 5.88 8.51 7.89
CA TYR A 209 7.06 9.21 7.38
C TYR A 209 6.70 10.66 7.04
N TYR A 210 5.64 10.86 6.26
CA TYR A 210 5.16 12.20 5.89
C TYR A 210 4.91 13.08 7.13
N LEU A 211 4.25 12.51 8.13
CA LEU A 211 3.97 13.16 9.41
C LEU A 211 5.21 13.51 10.23
N THR A 212 6.16 12.59 10.34
CA THR A 212 7.36 12.74 11.19
C THR A 212 8.44 13.62 10.55
N ASN A 213 8.34 13.88 9.25
CA ASN A 213 9.34 14.60 8.46
C ASN A 213 8.80 15.92 7.88
N ASN A 214 7.83 16.56 8.56
CA ASN A 214 7.30 17.88 8.18
C ASN A 214 6.83 17.95 6.71
N GLY A 215 6.14 16.91 6.24
CA GLY A 215 5.64 16.82 4.87
C GLY A 215 6.64 16.25 3.86
N GLY A 216 7.81 15.79 4.31
CA GLY A 216 8.78 15.09 3.47
C GLY A 216 8.31 13.68 3.08
N ILE A 217 8.65 13.22 1.89
CA ILE A 217 8.46 11.83 1.45
C ILE A 217 9.73 11.00 1.70
N PRO A 218 9.61 9.67 1.87
CA PRO A 218 10.79 8.81 2.05
C PRO A 218 11.70 8.81 0.81
N PRO A 219 13.00 8.46 0.96
CA PRO A 219 13.85 8.14 -0.18
C PRO A 219 13.18 7.10 -1.07
N LEU A 220 13.17 7.36 -2.37
CA LEU A 220 12.52 6.53 -3.36
C LEU A 220 13.55 5.91 -4.30
N ASP A 221 13.32 4.66 -4.71
CA ASP A 221 14.11 4.00 -5.73
C ASP A 221 13.75 4.48 -7.16
N SER A 222 14.36 3.87 -8.18
CA SER A 222 14.13 4.23 -9.59
C SER A 222 12.69 4.02 -10.09
N TYR A 223 11.86 3.29 -9.34
CA TYR A 223 10.44 3.07 -9.63
C TYR A 223 9.53 3.93 -8.72
N ASN A 224 10.11 4.92 -8.05
CA ASN A 224 9.48 5.78 -7.07
C ASN A 224 8.90 5.02 -5.86
N ARG A 225 9.46 3.87 -5.50
CA ARG A 225 9.04 3.08 -4.33
C ARG A 225 9.85 3.49 -3.10
N PRO A 226 9.25 3.61 -1.91
CA PRO A 226 10.02 3.87 -0.70
C PRO A 226 11.04 2.75 -0.42
N GLU A 227 12.32 3.11 -0.39
CA GLU A 227 13.43 2.15 -0.19
C GLU A 227 13.27 1.34 1.12
N LEU A 228 12.66 1.95 2.14
CA LEU A 228 12.40 1.30 3.41
C LEU A 228 11.54 0.02 3.32
N PHE A 229 10.68 -0.11 2.30
CA PHE A 229 9.84 -1.30 2.10
C PHE A 229 10.25 -2.13 0.89
N TYR A 230 10.86 -1.49 -0.12
CA TYR A 230 11.11 -2.05 -1.44
C TYR A 230 12.61 -2.07 -1.79
N GLY A 231 13.51 -1.84 -0.83
CA GLY A 231 14.96 -1.78 -1.09
C GLY A 231 15.67 -3.14 -1.21
N GLU A 232 14.97 -4.25 -0.95
CA GLU A 232 15.53 -5.60 -1.01
C GLU A 232 14.59 -6.55 -1.75
N ALA A 233 15.17 -7.58 -2.39
CA ALA A 233 14.38 -8.60 -3.05
C ALA A 233 13.70 -9.51 -2.02
N VAL A 234 12.54 -10.06 -2.40
CA VAL A 234 11.82 -11.08 -1.63
C VAL A 234 12.72 -12.30 -1.39
N HIS A 235 13.59 -12.63 -2.35
CA HIS A 235 14.52 -13.74 -2.25
C HIS A 235 15.55 -13.57 -1.12
N ASP A 236 16.08 -12.36 -0.94
CA ASP A 236 17.17 -12.07 0.02
C ASP A 236 16.78 -12.34 1.46
N ASN A 237 15.47 -12.35 1.75
CA ASN A 237 14.90 -12.61 3.07
C ASN A 237 14.03 -13.87 3.10
N CYS A 238 14.07 -14.70 2.06
CA CYS A 238 13.20 -15.86 1.93
C CYS A 238 13.58 -16.95 2.95
N PRO A 239 12.62 -17.52 3.70
CA PRO A 239 12.91 -18.62 4.63
C PRO A 239 13.33 -19.92 3.93
N ARG A 240 13.17 -20.01 2.59
CA ARG A 240 13.66 -21.13 1.77
C ARG A 240 15.00 -20.82 1.09
N LEU A 241 15.70 -19.74 1.47
CA LEU A 241 16.96 -19.34 0.86
C LEU A 241 18.05 -20.42 0.98
N GLU A 242 18.23 -21.01 2.16
CA GLU A 242 19.18 -22.13 2.35
C GLU A 242 18.87 -23.32 1.42
N LYS A 243 17.58 -23.59 1.18
CA LYS A 243 17.16 -24.63 0.23
C LYS A 243 17.55 -24.29 -1.21
N PHE A 244 17.45 -23.02 -1.60
CA PHE A 244 17.92 -22.56 -2.89
C PHE A 244 19.45 -22.73 -3.03
N GLU A 245 20.21 -22.30 -2.02
CA GLU A 245 21.68 -22.37 -2.02
C GLU A 245 22.21 -23.81 -2.08
N ASN A 246 21.48 -24.77 -1.50
CA ASN A 246 21.82 -26.20 -1.53
C ASN A 246 21.32 -26.93 -2.79
N GLY A 247 20.62 -26.25 -3.70
CA GLY A 247 20.02 -26.89 -4.89
C GLY A 247 18.84 -27.81 -4.57
N GLU A 248 18.17 -27.60 -3.43
CA GLU A 248 17.01 -28.37 -2.99
C GLU A 248 15.72 -27.75 -3.54
N PHE A 249 15.33 -28.15 -4.75
CA PHE A 249 14.16 -27.62 -5.45
C PHE A 249 12.97 -28.57 -5.44
N ALA A 250 11.77 -27.99 -5.38
CA ALA A 250 10.54 -28.73 -5.58
C ALA A 250 10.30 -28.94 -7.09
N THR A 251 10.14 -30.20 -7.52
CA THR A 251 9.97 -30.55 -8.94
C THR A 251 8.52 -30.45 -9.42
N SER A 252 7.57 -30.48 -8.50
CA SER A 252 6.14 -30.22 -8.75
C SER A 252 5.44 -29.84 -7.45
N PHE A 253 4.25 -29.24 -7.52
CA PHE A 253 3.45 -28.90 -6.34
C PHE A 253 3.09 -30.11 -5.45
N ALA A 254 3.01 -31.31 -6.03
CA ALA A 254 2.66 -32.54 -5.31
C ALA A 254 3.86 -33.36 -4.82
N SER A 255 5.08 -32.94 -5.17
CA SER A 255 6.33 -33.63 -4.85
C SER A 255 6.58 -33.73 -3.33
N GLU A 256 7.35 -34.72 -2.89
CA GLU A 256 7.72 -34.85 -1.47
C GLU A 256 8.63 -33.68 -1.04
N GLU A 257 9.43 -33.17 -1.96
CA GLU A 257 10.27 -31.98 -1.82
C GLU A 257 9.39 -30.75 -1.50
N ALA A 258 8.30 -30.54 -2.26
CA ALA A 258 7.34 -29.46 -1.98
C ALA A 258 6.71 -29.59 -0.58
N LYS A 259 6.30 -30.81 -0.19
CA LYS A 259 5.74 -31.09 1.14
C LYS A 259 6.72 -30.80 2.26
N ASN A 260 8.01 -30.99 2.02
CA ASN A 260 9.10 -30.72 2.97
C ASN A 260 9.67 -29.30 2.87
N GLY A 261 9.02 -28.40 2.12
CA GLY A 261 9.39 -26.99 2.08
C GLY A 261 10.61 -26.66 1.20
N ALA A 262 10.94 -27.50 0.22
CA ALA A 262 11.99 -27.23 -0.77
C ALA A 262 11.76 -25.91 -1.52
N CYS A 263 12.82 -25.32 -2.08
CA CYS A 263 12.72 -24.05 -2.79
C CYS A 263 11.79 -24.18 -4.03
N LEU A 264 10.98 -23.14 -4.27
CA LEU A 264 9.99 -23.10 -5.37
C LEU A 264 10.56 -22.49 -6.66
N TYR A 265 11.87 -22.31 -6.77
CA TYR A 265 12.51 -21.67 -7.92
C TYR A 265 12.17 -22.39 -9.23
N GLU A 266 12.34 -23.71 -9.31
CA GLU A 266 11.98 -24.51 -10.49
C GLU A 266 10.48 -24.55 -10.80
N LEU A 267 9.63 -24.05 -9.89
CA LEU A 267 8.19 -23.87 -10.12
C LEU A 267 7.83 -22.45 -10.58
N GLY A 268 8.82 -21.63 -10.96
CA GLY A 268 8.63 -20.29 -11.53
C GLY A 268 8.69 -19.13 -10.53
N CYS A 269 9.31 -19.32 -9.35
CA CYS A 269 9.36 -18.28 -8.34
C CYS A 269 10.13 -17.02 -8.79
N LYS A 270 9.41 -15.91 -8.94
CA LYS A 270 9.93 -14.58 -9.33
C LYS A 270 10.52 -13.78 -8.17
N GLY A 271 10.61 -14.39 -6.99
CA GLY A 271 11.16 -13.75 -5.79
C GLY A 271 12.55 -13.11 -5.96
N PRO A 272 13.47 -13.68 -6.77
CA PRO A 272 14.79 -13.07 -7.03
C PRO A 272 14.72 -11.70 -7.67
N ASP A 273 13.74 -11.47 -8.55
CA ASP A 273 13.59 -10.22 -9.31
C ASP A 273 12.43 -9.36 -8.79
N THR A 274 11.92 -9.65 -7.59
CA THR A 274 10.77 -8.95 -6.99
C THR A 274 11.18 -8.27 -5.69
N PHE A 275 10.97 -6.97 -5.60
CA PHE A 275 11.27 -6.15 -4.44
C PHE A 275 10.00 -5.94 -3.63
N ASN A 276 9.99 -6.46 -2.40
CA ASN A 276 8.90 -6.31 -1.44
C ASN A 276 9.32 -6.84 -0.07
N ASN A 277 8.71 -6.33 0.99
CA ASN A 277 8.96 -6.79 2.35
C ASN A 277 8.10 -7.99 2.79
N CYS A 278 7.39 -8.67 1.87
CA CYS A 278 6.58 -9.87 2.11
C CYS A 278 7.17 -10.87 3.12
N PRO A 279 8.44 -11.33 3.01
CA PRO A 279 8.99 -12.30 3.95
C PRO A 279 9.31 -11.71 5.33
N LYS A 280 9.50 -10.38 5.42
CA LYS A 280 9.82 -9.68 6.69
C LYS A 280 8.55 -9.38 7.49
N VAL A 281 7.50 -8.89 6.82
CA VAL A 281 6.26 -8.41 7.49
C VAL A 281 5.09 -9.39 7.36
N LEU A 282 5.21 -10.41 6.51
CA LEU A 282 4.15 -11.38 6.19
C LEU A 282 2.88 -10.67 5.68
N PHE A 283 1.77 -11.39 5.58
CA PHE A 283 0.42 -10.87 5.39
C PHE A 283 -0.48 -11.46 6.48
N ASN A 284 -1.36 -10.61 7.02
CA ASN A 284 -2.28 -10.98 8.09
C ASN A 284 -1.56 -11.60 9.31
N ASP A 285 -0.35 -11.11 9.60
CA ASP A 285 0.56 -11.58 10.67
C ASP A 285 0.84 -13.09 10.67
N THR A 286 0.59 -13.78 9.54
CA THR A 286 0.56 -15.24 9.51
C THR A 286 1.37 -15.82 8.36
N THR A 287 1.17 -15.33 7.13
CA THR A 287 1.68 -16.05 5.95
C THR A 287 2.06 -15.11 4.81
N PHE A 288 2.81 -15.61 3.83
CA PHE A 288 2.98 -14.99 2.51
C PHE A 288 3.11 -16.11 1.45
N PRO A 289 3.04 -15.82 0.13
CA PRO A 289 2.89 -16.84 -0.90
C PRO A 289 3.84 -18.06 -0.79
N ILE A 290 5.14 -17.83 -0.61
CA ILE A 290 6.15 -18.90 -0.65
C ILE A 290 6.00 -19.86 0.53
N ILE A 291 5.73 -19.39 1.74
CA ILE A 291 5.51 -20.28 2.89
C ILE A 291 4.15 -20.99 2.82
N ALA A 292 3.17 -20.42 2.12
CA ALA A 292 1.93 -21.10 1.76
C ALA A 292 2.09 -22.13 0.62
N GLY A 293 3.28 -22.25 0.03
CA GLY A 293 3.60 -23.26 -0.99
C GLY A 293 3.42 -22.81 -2.43
N HIS A 294 3.21 -21.52 -2.70
CA HIS A 294 3.09 -20.98 -4.05
C HIS A 294 4.28 -20.07 -4.41
N PRO A 295 4.87 -20.17 -5.61
CA PRO A 295 5.92 -19.27 -6.07
C PRO A 295 5.47 -17.80 -6.02
N CYS A 296 6.41 -16.88 -5.77
CA CYS A 296 6.15 -15.46 -5.96
C CYS A 296 5.90 -15.18 -7.45
N ILE A 297 4.89 -14.35 -7.76
CA ILE A 297 4.54 -13.98 -9.15
C ILE A 297 5.06 -12.60 -9.56
N GLY A 298 5.77 -11.90 -8.67
CA GLY A 298 6.31 -10.56 -8.95
C GLY A 298 5.29 -9.43 -8.93
N CYS A 299 4.22 -9.55 -8.13
CA CYS A 299 3.08 -8.62 -8.21
C CYS A 299 3.38 -7.16 -7.83
N SER A 300 4.56 -6.84 -7.29
CA SER A 300 5.01 -5.47 -6.99
C SER A 300 5.96 -4.88 -8.02
N GLU A 301 6.25 -5.58 -9.11
CA GLU A 301 7.09 -5.08 -10.20
C GLU A 301 6.26 -4.47 -11.34
N PRO A 302 6.83 -3.51 -12.09
CA PRO A 302 6.21 -2.99 -13.30
C PRO A 302 5.94 -4.08 -14.34
N ASP A 303 4.76 -4.00 -14.97
CA ASP A 303 4.34 -4.85 -16.09
C ASP A 303 4.50 -6.37 -15.83
N PHE A 304 4.42 -6.81 -14.57
CA PHE A 304 4.69 -8.20 -14.17
C PHE A 304 3.76 -9.22 -14.83
N TRP A 305 2.53 -8.82 -15.19
CA TRP A 305 1.58 -9.69 -15.89
C TRP A 305 2.11 -10.21 -17.22
N ASP A 306 2.90 -9.39 -17.92
CA ASP A 306 3.47 -9.73 -19.22
C ASP A 306 4.94 -10.15 -19.07
N ASN A 307 5.72 -9.45 -18.24
CA ASN A 307 7.16 -9.69 -18.09
C ASN A 307 7.50 -10.93 -17.25
N MET A 308 6.62 -11.33 -16.34
CA MET A 308 6.84 -12.47 -15.43
C MET A 308 5.99 -13.69 -15.80
N SER A 309 5.19 -13.60 -16.87
CA SER A 309 4.40 -14.70 -17.41
C SER A 309 5.20 -15.47 -18.48
N PRO A 310 5.07 -16.80 -18.59
CA PRO A 310 4.27 -17.70 -17.74
C PRO A 310 4.81 -17.79 -16.29
N PHE A 311 3.93 -17.64 -15.29
CA PHE A 311 4.34 -17.59 -13.88
C PHE A 311 4.98 -18.89 -13.35
N TYR A 312 4.81 -20.01 -14.05
CA TYR A 312 5.30 -21.33 -13.63
C TYR A 312 6.54 -21.78 -14.42
N GLU A 313 7.19 -20.84 -15.10
CA GLU A 313 8.43 -21.06 -15.85
C GLU A 313 9.49 -20.06 -15.33
N MET A 314 10.77 -20.41 -15.40
CA MET A 314 11.88 -19.51 -15.04
C MET A 314 12.57 -18.94 -16.28
#